data_AF-A0A954HNB6-F1
#
_entry.id   AF-A0A954HNB6-F1
#
_cell.length_a   1.000
_cell.length_b   1.000
_cell.length_c   1.000
_cell.angle_alpha   90.00
_cell.angle_beta   90.00
_cell.angle_gamma   90.00
#
_symmetry.space_group_name_H-M   'P 1'
#
loop_
_entity.id
_entity.type
_entity.pdbx_description
1 polymer ?
#
loop_
_entity_poly.entity_id
_entity_poly.type
_entity_poly.pdbx_seq_one_letter_code
_entity_poly.pdbx_strand_id
1 'polypeptide(L)' 'SMWMAGGGIRGGVTYGETCEFGYNVVSDGVHVRDFHATLMHLMGIDHERFTAKFQGLDARLTGVEPSRVVQEIFT' A
#
# COMPACT_ATOMS: atom_id res chain seq x y z
N SER A 1 6.93 -8.45 7.35
CA SER A 1 7.40 -7.14 7.84
C SER A 1 8.16 -6.45 6.72
N MET A 2 7.99 -5.13 6.53
CA MET A 2 8.69 -4.33 5.52
C MET A 2 9.22 -3.05 6.16
N TRP A 3 10.29 -2.48 5.62
CA TRP A 3 10.88 -1.21 6.06
C TRP A 3 10.89 -0.22 4.89
N MET A 4 10.59 1.04 5.18
CA MET A 4 10.63 2.13 4.21
C MET A 4 11.27 3.37 4.83
N ALA A 5 11.92 4.19 4.00
CA ALA A 5 12.48 5.47 4.40
C ALA A 5 12.45 6.44 3.21
N GLY A 6 12.34 7.74 3.48
CA GLY A 6 12.33 8.79 2.46
C GLY A 6 10.95 9.06 1.85
N GLY A 7 10.90 9.83 0.75
CA GLY A 7 9.68 10.10 -0.01
C GLY A 7 8.59 10.94 0.69
N GLY A 8 8.82 11.43 1.91
CA GLY A 8 7.79 12.08 2.73
C GLY A 8 7.17 11.17 3.79
N ILE A 9 7.66 9.94 3.94
CA ILE A 9 7.30 9.02 5.04
C ILE A 9 7.78 9.59 6.37
N ARG A 10 6.90 9.56 7.38
CA ARG A 10 7.20 9.98 8.74
C ARG A 10 8.28 9.09 9.35
N GLY A 11 9.41 9.68 9.72
CA GLY A 11 10.50 8.94 10.37
C GLY A 11 10.08 8.35 11.72
N GLY A 12 10.55 7.13 12.02
CA GLY A 12 10.30 6.48 13.30
C GLY A 12 8.87 5.94 13.50
N VAL A 13 8.06 5.88 12.44
CA VAL A 13 6.71 5.31 12.51
C VAL A 13 6.76 3.78 12.39
N THR A 14 5.94 3.10 13.19
CA THR A 14 5.58 1.69 13.01
C THR A 14 4.08 1.65 12.78
N TYR A 15 3.62 0.98 11.72
CA TYR A 15 2.22 0.92 11.32
C TYR A 15 1.78 -0.53 11.17
N GLY A 16 0.64 -0.86 11.77
CA GLY A 16 0.13 -2.22 11.88
C GLY A 16 0.74 -3.00 13.05
N GLU A 17 -0.02 -3.99 13.52
CA GLU A 17 0.38 -4.88 14.60
C GLU A 17 0.12 -6.32 14.19
N THR A 18 1.06 -7.19 14.52
CA THR A 18 0.93 -8.65 14.35
C THR A 18 0.77 -9.31 15.71
N CYS A 19 0.12 -10.48 15.77
CA CYS A 19 0.00 -11.23 17.01
C CYS A 19 1.37 -11.61 17.58
N GLU A 20 1.40 -12.07 18.83
CA GLU A 20 2.64 -12.44 19.55
C GLU A 20 3.52 -13.45 18.78
N PHE A 21 2.89 -14.29 17.95
CA PHE A 21 3.57 -15.28 17.10
C PHE A 21 3.83 -14.81 15.67
N GLY A 22 3.37 -13.62 15.28
CA GLY A 22 3.59 -13.03 13.96
C GLY A 22 2.77 -13.64 12.80
N TYR A 23 1.80 -14.51 13.08
CA TYR A 23 1.03 -15.20 12.02
C TYR A 23 -0.17 -14.40 11.50
N ASN A 24 -0.80 -13.63 12.37
CA ASN A 24 -2.03 -12.90 12.05
C ASN A 24 -1.83 -11.41 12.29
N VAL A 25 -2.52 -10.61 11.49
CA VAL A 25 -2.67 -9.17 11.71
C VAL A 25 -3.66 -8.97 12.86
N VAL A 26 -3.25 -8.19 13.87
CA VAL A 26 -4.11 -7.80 14.99
C VAL A 26 -4.79 -6.45 14.68
N SER A 27 -4.04 -5.49 14.15
CA SER A 27 -4.55 -4.17 13.81
C SER A 27 -3.83 -3.59 12.59
N ASP A 28 -4.54 -2.74 11.84
CA ASP A 28 -4.01 -1.89 10.76
C ASP A 28 -3.08 -2.59 9.75
N GLY A 29 -3.48 -3.78 9.31
CA GLY A 29 -2.76 -4.53 8.29
C GLY A 29 -2.77 -3.81 6.93
N VAL A 30 -1.60 -3.76 6.29
CA VAL A 30 -1.46 -3.22 4.94
C VAL A 30 -1.44 -4.39 3.95
N HIS A 31 -2.40 -4.40 3.03
CA HIS A 31 -2.38 -5.35 1.92
C HIS A 31 -1.31 -4.94 0.90
N VAL A 32 -0.75 -5.91 0.17
CA VAL A 32 0.29 -5.64 -0.84
C VAL A 32 -0.16 -4.63 -1.92
N ARG A 33 -1.45 -4.61 -2.24
CA ARG A 33 -2.05 -3.66 -3.19
C ARG A 33 -2.00 -2.21 -2.69
N ASP A 34 -2.28 -2.01 -1.41
CA ASP A 34 -2.27 -0.69 -0.77
C ASP A 34 -0.83 -0.20 -0.59
N PHE A 35 0.09 -1.13 -0.31
CA PHE A 35 1.52 -0.84 -0.30
C PHE A 35 2.02 -0.36 -1.67
N HIS A 36 1.67 -1.05 -2.76
CA HIS A 36 2.03 -0.62 -4.12
C HIS A 36 1.37 0.71 -4.52
N ALA A 37 0.11 0.93 -4.13
CA ALA A 37 -0.57 2.21 -4.33
C ALA A 37 0.19 3.36 -3.65
N THR A 38 0.62 3.12 -2.41
CA THR A 38 1.39 4.07 -1.61
C THR A 38 2.76 4.36 -2.24
N LEU A 39 3.47 3.34 -2.73
CA LEU A 39 4.73 3.51 -3.43
C LEU A 39 4.58 4.36 -4.70
N MET A 40 3.55 4.10 -5.51
CA MET A 40 3.26 4.91 -6.70
C MET A 40 2.94 6.35 -6.34
N HIS A 41 2.15 6.57 -5.29
CA HIS A 41 1.85 7.91 -4.80
C HIS A 41 3.13 8.68 -4.42
N LEU A 42 4.06 8.05 -3.71
CA LEU A 42 5.35 8.64 -3.34
C LEU A 42 6.23 8.98 -4.56
N MET A 43 6.04 8.27 -5.68
CA MET A 43 6.69 8.57 -6.96
C MET A 43 5.97 9.64 -7.78
N GLY A 44 4.88 10.23 -7.26
CA GLY A 44 4.05 11.20 -7.99
C GLY A 44 3.16 10.57 -9.06
N ILE A 45 2.93 9.27 -8.97
CA ILE A 45 2.12 8.49 -9.92
C ILE A 45 0.77 8.19 -9.29
N ASP A 46 -0.30 8.53 -10.01
CA ASP A 46 -1.63 8.05 -9.68
C ASP A 46 -1.79 6.59 -10.12
N HIS A 47 -1.94 5.70 -9.13
CA HIS A 47 -2.05 4.26 -9.32
C HIS A 47 -3.28 3.80 -10.13
N GLU A 48 -4.31 4.63 -10.25
CA GLU A 48 -5.49 4.32 -11.07
C GLU A 48 -5.32 4.68 -12.54
N ARG A 49 -4.31 5.50 -12.86
CA ARG A 49 -4.11 6.02 -14.22
C ARG A 49 -3.66 4.95 -15.22
N PHE A 50 -3.02 3.89 -14.74
CA PHE A 50 -2.57 2.76 -15.54
C PHE A 50 -3.58 1.61 -15.51
N THR A 51 -4.82 1.91 -15.88
CA THR A 51 -5.90 0.92 -15.97
C THR A 51 -6.09 0.47 -17.42
N ALA A 52 -6.06 -0.85 -17.65
CA ALA A 52 -6.36 -1.46 -18.93
C ALA A 52 -7.47 -2.51 -18.78
N LYS A 53 -8.45 -2.49 -19.69
CA LYS A 53 -9.47 -3.54 -19.75
C LYS A 53 -8.84 -4.83 -20.27
N PHE A 54 -8.82 -5.87 -19.43
CA PHE A 54 -8.31 -7.19 -19.80
C PHE A 54 -9.21 -8.28 -19.22
N GLN A 55 -9.70 -9.18 -20.07
CA GLN A 55 -10.61 -10.27 -19.68
C GLN A 55 -11.86 -9.79 -18.89
N GLY A 56 -12.38 -8.60 -19.22
CA GLY A 56 -13.54 -8.01 -18.55
C GLY A 56 -13.24 -7.34 -17.20
N LEU A 57 -11.98 -7.34 -16.76
CA LEU A 57 -11.52 -6.70 -15.54
C LEU A 57 -10.77 -5.40 -15.85
N ASP A 58 -10.81 -4.47 -14.89
CA ASP A 58 -9.92 -3.31 -14.87
C ASP A 58 -8.57 -3.70 -14.28
N ALA A 59 -7.67 -4.17 -15.14
CA ALA A 59 -6.33 -4.56 -14.74
C ALA A 59 -5.49 -3.31 -14.44
N ARG A 60 -4.99 -3.21 -13.20
CA ARG A 60 -4.08 -2.15 -12.74
C ARG A 60 -2.80 -2.74 -12.17
N LEU A 61 -1.79 -1.90 -11.99
CA LEU A 61 -0.54 -2.27 -11.32
C LEU A 61 -0.73 -2.64 -9.84
N THR A 62 -1.80 -2.15 -9.20
CA THR A 62 -2.21 -2.55 -7.84
C THR A 62 -3.14 -3.77 -7.81
N GLY A 63 -3.44 -4.36 -8.97
CA GLY A 63 -4.40 -5.44 -9.12
C GLY A 63 -5.79 -4.96 -9.54
N VAL A 64 -6.75 -5.87 -9.48
CA VAL A 64 -8.12 -5.58 -9.96
C VAL A 64 -8.98 -4.96 -8.87
N GLU A 65 -8.75 -5.33 -7.62
CA GLU A 65 -9.52 -4.81 -6.49
C GLU A 65 -9.14 -3.37 -6.15
N PRO A 66 -10.06 -2.60 -5.51
CA PRO A 66 -9.74 -1.27 -5.01
C PRO A 66 -8.53 -1.30 -4.06
N SER A 67 -7.65 -0.33 -4.20
CA SER A 67 -6.50 -0.11 -3.33
C SER A 67 -6.55 1.29 -2.75
N ARG A 68 -6.02 1.46 -1.54
CA ARG A 68 -5.89 2.76 -0.88
C ARG A 68 -4.44 3.11 -0.66
N VAL A 69 -4.16 4.42 -0.71
CA VAL A 69 -2.87 4.95 -0.24
C VAL A 69 -2.92 5.00 1.29
N VAL A 70 -1.88 4.48 1.95
CA VAL A 70 -1.73 4.52 3.41
C VAL A 70 -1.25 5.93 3.80
N GLN A 71 -2.20 6.83 4.02
CA GLN A 71 -1.94 8.23 4.34
C GLN A 71 -1.35 8.40 5.75
N GLU A 72 -1.62 7.44 6.63
CA GLU A 72 -1.27 7.44 8.05
C GLU A 72 0.25 7.43 8.29
N ILE A 73 1.04 7.00 7.31
CA ILE A 73 2.50 6.91 7.38
C ILE A 73 3.22 8.13 6.81
N PHE A 74 2.51 9.11 6.25
CA PHE A 74 3.11 10.34 5.74
C PHE A 74 3.32 11.38 6.84
N THR A 75 4.26 12.30 6.58
CA THR A 75 4.61 13.40 7.50
C THR A 75 3.51 14.45 7.55
#